data_AF-A0A7K3AIK9-F1
#
_entry.id   AF-A0A7K3AIK9-F1
#
_cell.length_a   1.000
_cell.length_b   1.000
_cell.length_c   1.000
_cell.angle_alpha   90.00
_cell.angle_beta   90.00
_cell.angle_gamma   90.00
#
_symmetry.space_group_name_H-M   'P 1'
#
loop_
_entity.id
_entity.type
_entity.pdbx_description
1 polymer ?
#
loop_
_entity_poly.entity_id
_entity_poly.type
_entity_poly.pdbx_seq_one_letter_code
_entity_poly.pdbx_strand_id
1 'polypeptide(L)'
;MRTELGTSPGEPTYTITAKGAHDFARNSGNVTAKVGDVAEFDQVLTDDRIYVRGGTGTETMPWSYTDRADAKVQHMLRPPGNDAAHLLQQASMSSGYERFGTEKVAGAATTRYSAPLSHKALAFNMTKEARGKSDQLRDLMGGQIPVTTDVWVDEEGRAVRVRLSLDIPGSVSSTTTLTLSDLGLAVRITVPTAEGSEESEQFPG
;
A
#
# COMPACT_ATOMS: atom_id res chain seq x y z
N MET A 1 7.06 0.88 -2.10
CA MET A 1 6.15 1.13 -0.96
C MET A 1 6.90 0.90 0.34
N ARG A 2 6.62 1.70 1.37
CA ARG A 2 7.11 1.54 2.74
C ARG A 2 5.94 1.80 3.69
N THR A 3 5.66 0.89 4.60
CA THR A 3 4.67 1.02 5.66
C THR A 3 5.37 0.92 7.01
N GLU A 4 5.13 1.89 7.87
CA GLU A 4 5.66 1.98 9.23
C GLU A 4 4.48 1.98 10.19
N LEU A 5 4.48 1.03 11.14
CA LEU A 5 3.43 0.87 12.14
C LEU A 5 4.07 0.99 13.52
N GLY A 6 3.70 2.02 14.27
CA GLY A 6 4.13 2.24 15.63
C GLY A 6 2.95 2.14 16.59
N THR A 7 3.18 1.50 17.72
CA THR A 7 2.35 1.57 18.92
C THR A 7 3.02 2.52 19.93
N SER A 8 2.45 2.63 21.13
CA SER A 8 2.87 3.53 22.21
C SER A 8 4.38 3.83 22.30
N PRO A 9 4.79 5.03 22.73
CA PRO A 9 6.20 5.40 22.86
C PRO A 9 7.03 4.35 23.60
N GLY A 10 8.08 3.84 22.95
CA GLY A 10 8.97 2.81 23.51
C GLY A 10 8.77 1.40 22.93
N GLU A 11 7.71 1.16 22.16
CA GLU A 11 7.54 -0.09 21.40
C GLU A 11 8.22 -0.03 20.02
N PRO A 12 8.73 -1.17 19.49
CA PRO A 12 9.38 -1.19 18.19
C PRO A 12 8.40 -0.85 17.07
N THR A 13 8.82 0.03 16.16
CA THR A 13 8.09 0.30 14.92
C THR A 13 8.28 -0.86 13.94
N TYR A 14 7.17 -1.46 13.50
CA TYR A 14 7.20 -2.48 12.45
C TYR A 14 7.33 -1.80 11.09
N THR A 15 8.43 -2.07 10.40
CA THR A 15 8.67 -1.56 9.05
C THR A 15 8.47 -2.66 8.03
N ILE A 16 7.58 -2.42 7.08
CA ILE A 16 7.36 -3.25 5.90
C ILE A 16 7.82 -2.45 4.69
N THR A 17 8.71 -3.01 3.88
CA THR A 17 9.08 -2.43 2.58
C THR A 17 8.62 -3.35 1.48
N ALA A 18 8.14 -2.78 0.38
CA ALA A 18 7.72 -3.54 -0.78
C ALA A 18 8.24 -2.85 -2.04
N LYS A 19 8.91 -3.60 -2.92
CA LYS A 19 9.46 -3.08 -4.18
C LYS A 19 9.02 -3.99 -5.32
N GLY A 20 8.61 -3.39 -6.44
CA GLY A 20 8.00 -4.15 -7.51
C GLY A 20 7.61 -3.29 -8.70
N ALA A 21 7.00 -3.92 -9.69
CA ALA A 21 6.40 -3.29 -10.85
C ALA A 21 4.89 -3.53 -10.84
N HIS A 22 4.11 -2.59 -11.38
CA HIS A 22 2.66 -2.68 -11.42
C HIS A 22 2.11 -2.06 -12.71
N ASP A 23 1.34 -2.84 -13.45
CA ASP A 23 0.50 -2.39 -14.55
C ASP A 23 -0.88 -2.02 -13.99
N PHE A 24 -1.11 -0.71 -13.81
CA PHE A 24 -2.38 -0.22 -13.28
C PHE A 24 -3.56 -0.38 -14.23
N ALA A 25 -3.32 -0.49 -15.55
CA ALA A 25 -4.38 -0.70 -16.54
C ALA A 25 -4.88 -2.15 -16.52
N ARG A 26 -3.98 -3.11 -16.30
CA ARG A 26 -4.31 -4.53 -16.12
C ARG A 26 -4.51 -4.95 -14.67
N ASN A 27 -4.36 -4.00 -13.75
CA ASN A 27 -4.44 -4.23 -12.31
C ASN A 27 -3.55 -5.42 -11.87
N SER A 28 -2.30 -5.46 -12.33
CA SER A 28 -1.42 -6.62 -12.13
C SER A 28 0.02 -6.19 -11.84
N GLY A 29 0.81 -7.03 -11.20
CA GLY A 29 2.18 -6.67 -10.84
C GLY A 29 2.92 -7.73 -10.06
N ASN A 30 4.21 -7.50 -9.83
CA ASN A 30 5.05 -8.34 -8.99
C ASN A 30 5.72 -7.49 -7.92
N VAL A 31 5.75 -7.97 -6.69
CA VAL A 31 6.24 -7.22 -5.54
C VAL A 31 7.04 -8.15 -4.64
N THR A 32 8.25 -7.75 -4.28
CA THR A 32 9.00 -8.36 -3.18
C THR A 32 8.81 -7.49 -1.95
N ALA A 33 8.26 -8.07 -0.88
CA ALA A 33 8.00 -7.43 0.39
C ALA A 33 8.92 -7.98 1.49
N LYS A 34 9.47 -7.09 2.31
CA LYS A 34 10.31 -7.43 3.47
C LYS A 34 9.69 -6.86 4.73
N VAL A 35 9.67 -7.65 5.80
CA VAL A 35 9.28 -7.24 7.15
C VAL A 35 10.56 -7.24 7.99
N GLY A 36 11.14 -6.05 8.19
CA GLY A 36 12.50 -5.94 8.76
C GLY A 36 13.47 -6.96 8.14
N ASP A 37 14.27 -7.60 8.99
CA ASP A 37 15.15 -8.72 8.62
C ASP A 37 14.52 -10.10 8.92
N VAL A 38 13.24 -10.13 9.34
CA VAL A 38 12.61 -11.36 9.84
C VAL A 38 11.90 -12.16 8.76
N ALA A 39 11.44 -11.50 7.69
CA ALA A 39 10.67 -12.16 6.64
C ALA A 39 10.79 -11.46 5.29
N GLU A 40 10.76 -12.25 4.23
CA GLU A 40 10.74 -11.80 2.84
C GLU A 40 9.75 -12.63 2.04
N PHE A 41 8.96 -11.96 1.20
CA PHE A 41 7.89 -12.55 0.43
C PHE A 41 7.91 -12.02 -1.00
N ASP A 42 7.78 -12.92 -1.98
CA ASP A 42 7.46 -12.53 -3.35
C ASP A 42 5.94 -12.62 -3.54
N GLN A 43 5.40 -11.65 -4.25
CA GLN A 43 3.98 -11.55 -4.55
C GLN A 43 3.79 -11.33 -6.04
N VAL A 44 2.81 -12.01 -6.63
CA VAL A 44 2.29 -11.73 -7.97
C VAL A 44 0.83 -11.38 -7.83
N LEU A 45 0.48 -10.16 -8.20
CA LEU A 45 -0.88 -9.65 -8.23
C LEU A 45 -1.40 -9.80 -9.65
N THR A 46 -2.56 -10.42 -9.76
CA THR A 46 -3.40 -10.49 -10.96
C THR A 46 -4.73 -9.80 -10.65
N ASP A 47 -5.61 -9.64 -11.63
CA ASP A 47 -6.89 -8.97 -11.40
C ASP A 47 -7.76 -9.73 -10.37
N ASP A 48 -7.66 -11.06 -10.34
CA ASP A 48 -8.49 -11.93 -9.49
C ASP A 48 -7.75 -12.56 -8.31
N ARG A 49 -6.41 -12.71 -8.36
CA ARG A 49 -5.62 -13.43 -7.35
C ARG A 49 -4.37 -12.68 -6.90
N ILE A 50 -3.99 -12.93 -5.64
CA ILE A 50 -2.69 -12.57 -5.09
C ILE A 50 -1.96 -13.87 -4.75
N TYR A 51 -0.90 -14.13 -5.50
CA TYR A 51 0.02 -15.24 -5.25
C TYR A 51 1.12 -14.77 -4.30
N VAL A 52 1.52 -15.64 -3.37
CA VAL A 52 2.59 -15.37 -2.41
C VAL A 52 3.46 -16.60 -2.19
N ARG A 53 4.77 -16.39 -2.13
CA ARG A 53 5.76 -17.31 -1.57
C ARG A 53 6.70 -16.53 -0.66
N GLY A 54 7.53 -17.20 0.10
CA GLY A 54 8.55 -16.50 0.86
C GLY A 54 9.15 -17.33 1.97
N GLY A 55 9.57 -16.65 3.03
CA GLY A 55 10.08 -17.31 4.22
C GLY A 55 10.13 -16.40 5.44
N THR A 56 10.15 -17.04 6.60
CA THR A 56 10.33 -16.40 7.91
C THR A 56 11.41 -17.17 8.66
N GLY A 57 12.53 -16.50 9.00
CA GLY A 57 13.68 -17.20 9.58
C GLY A 57 14.18 -18.34 8.68
N THR A 58 14.12 -19.59 9.17
CA THR A 58 14.52 -20.79 8.41
C THR A 58 13.36 -21.49 7.70
N GLU A 59 12.12 -21.03 7.89
CA GLU A 59 10.93 -21.63 7.27
C GLU A 59 10.70 -21.03 5.88
N THR A 60 10.47 -21.90 4.90
CA THR A 60 10.12 -21.50 3.52
C THR A 60 8.67 -21.84 3.22
N MET A 61 7.95 -20.89 2.65
CA MET A 61 6.58 -21.05 2.18
C MET A 61 6.59 -21.19 0.65
N PRO A 62 6.06 -22.30 0.08
CA PRO A 62 5.88 -22.44 -1.35
C PRO A 62 4.83 -21.44 -1.87
N TRP A 63 4.70 -21.36 -3.20
CA TRP A 63 3.64 -20.56 -3.80
C TRP A 63 2.26 -21.03 -3.31
N SER A 64 1.48 -20.05 -2.88
CA SER A 64 0.06 -20.19 -2.54
C SER A 64 -0.67 -18.96 -3.08
N TYR A 65 -2.00 -18.99 -3.09
CA TYR A 65 -2.78 -17.82 -3.52
C TYR A 65 -4.00 -17.59 -2.62
N THR A 66 -4.48 -16.36 -2.68
CA THR A 66 -5.79 -15.95 -2.18
C THR A 66 -6.52 -15.19 -3.27
N ASP A 67 -7.85 -15.29 -3.29
CA ASP A 67 -8.65 -14.45 -4.16
C ASP A 67 -8.48 -12.99 -3.73
N ARG A 68 -8.18 -12.12 -4.68
CA ARG A 68 -7.93 -10.69 -4.44
C ARG A 68 -9.16 -9.99 -3.86
N ALA A 69 -10.35 -10.47 -4.21
CA ALA A 69 -11.61 -10.02 -3.63
C ALA A 69 -11.66 -10.26 -2.10
N ASP A 70 -11.00 -11.30 -1.60
CA ASP A 70 -10.94 -11.66 -0.18
C ASP A 70 -9.77 -11.00 0.56
N ALA A 71 -8.80 -10.45 -0.17
CA ALA A 71 -7.72 -9.67 0.40
C ALA A 71 -8.25 -8.33 0.95
N LYS A 72 -8.51 -8.28 2.25
CA LYS A 72 -9.04 -7.12 2.97
C LYS A 72 -7.97 -6.41 3.81
N VAL A 73 -8.19 -5.12 4.06
CA VAL A 73 -7.37 -4.31 4.98
C VAL A 73 -7.61 -4.81 6.42
N GLN A 74 -6.55 -5.28 7.06
CA GLN A 74 -6.56 -5.73 8.47
C GLN A 74 -5.93 -4.71 9.42
N HIS A 75 -5.00 -3.88 8.93
CA HIS A 75 -4.30 -2.84 9.71
C HIS A 75 -4.49 -1.49 9.03
N MET A 76 -4.77 -0.44 9.80
CA MET A 76 -5.00 0.90 9.25
C MET A 76 -3.83 1.37 8.39
N LEU A 77 -4.18 1.88 7.21
CA LEU A 77 -3.27 2.39 6.17
C LEU A 77 -2.31 1.36 5.55
N ARG A 78 -2.38 0.08 5.93
CA ARG A 78 -1.64 -0.98 5.24
C ARG A 78 -2.53 -1.56 4.12
N PRO A 79 -2.18 -1.38 2.84
CA PRO A 79 -2.96 -1.96 1.74
C PRO A 79 -2.90 -3.50 1.79
N PRO A 80 -3.97 -4.19 1.37
CA PRO A 80 -3.97 -5.64 1.28
C PRO A 80 -2.92 -6.08 0.25
N GLY A 81 -2.10 -7.09 0.58
CA GLY A 81 -1.10 -7.63 -0.36
C GLY A 81 -0.11 -6.59 -0.92
N ASN A 82 0.20 -5.52 -0.17
CA ASN A 82 1.06 -4.42 -0.63
C ASN A 82 0.60 -3.78 -1.96
N ASP A 83 -0.70 -3.85 -2.24
CA ASP A 83 -1.29 -3.41 -3.50
C ASP A 83 -1.23 -1.89 -3.67
N ALA A 84 -0.45 -1.45 -4.67
CA ALA A 84 -0.29 -0.04 -5.00
C ALA A 84 -1.58 0.58 -5.54
N ALA A 85 -2.39 -0.17 -6.29
CA ALA A 85 -3.66 0.31 -6.83
C ALA A 85 -4.65 0.61 -5.70
N HIS A 86 -4.66 -0.22 -4.65
CA HIS A 86 -5.47 0.04 -3.45
C HIS A 86 -5.11 1.38 -2.80
N LEU A 87 -3.82 1.67 -2.59
CA LEU A 87 -3.40 2.92 -1.95
C LEU A 87 -3.75 4.15 -2.80
N LEU A 88 -3.56 4.08 -4.12
CA LEU A 88 -3.96 5.15 -5.04
C LEU A 88 -5.47 5.38 -5.01
N GLN A 89 -6.26 4.29 -4.95
CA GLN A 89 -7.71 4.38 -4.83
C GLN A 89 -8.13 4.99 -3.49
N GLN A 90 -7.46 4.67 -2.37
CA GLN A 90 -7.73 5.33 -1.10
C GLN A 90 -7.44 6.84 -1.17
N ALA A 91 -6.33 7.23 -1.80
CA ALA A 91 -5.97 8.64 -1.93
C ALA A 91 -6.93 9.41 -2.87
N SER A 92 -7.44 8.78 -3.93
CA SER A 92 -8.40 9.41 -4.86
C SER A 92 -9.77 9.64 -4.23
N MET A 93 -10.09 8.95 -3.14
CA MET A 93 -11.33 9.15 -2.36
C MET A 93 -11.26 10.35 -1.38
N SER A 94 -10.09 10.99 -1.25
CA SER A 94 -9.95 12.26 -0.53
C SER A 94 -10.38 13.43 -1.40
N SER A 95 -10.76 14.54 -0.75
CA SER A 95 -11.17 15.78 -1.42
C SER A 95 -10.66 16.99 -0.65
N GLY A 96 -10.69 18.17 -1.27
CA GLY A 96 -10.20 19.39 -0.64
C GLY A 96 -8.68 19.45 -0.55
N TYR A 97 -7.97 18.96 -1.58
CA TYR A 97 -6.52 19.04 -1.63
C TYR A 97 -6.05 20.49 -1.69
N GLU A 98 -5.22 20.86 -0.72
CA GLU A 98 -4.55 22.15 -0.67
C GLU A 98 -3.11 21.99 -1.15
N ARG A 99 -2.63 22.98 -1.91
CA ARG A 99 -1.22 23.04 -2.32
C ARG A 99 -0.37 23.34 -1.10
N PHE A 100 0.47 22.40 -0.71
CA PHE A 100 1.37 22.55 0.44
C PHE A 100 2.67 23.25 0.06
N GLY A 101 3.26 22.88 -1.08
CA GLY A 101 4.53 23.45 -1.53
C GLY A 101 5.21 22.62 -2.61
N THR A 102 6.42 23.01 -2.98
CA THR A 102 7.25 22.28 -3.96
C THR A 102 8.44 21.63 -3.29
N GLU A 103 8.73 20.38 -3.64
CA GLU A 103 9.91 19.64 -3.16
C GLU A 103 10.41 18.64 -4.19
N LYS A 104 11.59 18.06 -3.97
CA LYS A 104 12.15 17.04 -4.86
C LYS A 104 11.81 15.64 -4.39
N VAL A 105 11.29 14.82 -5.31
CA VAL A 105 11.09 13.38 -5.11
C VAL A 105 11.95 12.64 -6.13
N ALA A 106 12.87 11.80 -5.65
CA ALA A 106 13.82 11.06 -6.51
C ALA A 106 14.58 11.97 -7.52
N GLY A 107 14.86 13.22 -7.14
CA GLY A 107 15.56 14.20 -7.97
C GLY A 107 14.66 15.06 -8.87
N ALA A 108 13.42 14.64 -9.13
CA ALA A 108 12.44 15.39 -9.93
C ALA A 108 11.73 16.45 -9.07
N ALA A 109 11.44 17.62 -9.66
CA ALA A 109 10.63 18.64 -9.01
C ALA A 109 9.17 18.18 -8.94
N THR A 110 8.54 18.39 -7.79
CA THR A 110 7.15 18.00 -7.54
C THR A 110 6.41 19.07 -6.75
N THR A 111 5.10 19.15 -6.93
CA THR A 111 4.21 19.90 -6.05
C THR A 111 3.50 18.93 -5.12
N ARG A 112 3.62 19.15 -3.81
CA ARG A 112 2.89 18.42 -2.78
C ARG A 112 1.53 19.04 -2.55
N TYR A 113 0.51 18.20 -2.57
CA TYR A 113 -0.86 18.50 -2.17
C TYR A 113 -1.20 17.69 -0.92
N SER A 114 -1.99 18.25 -0.01
CA SER A 114 -2.41 17.59 1.22
C SER A 114 -3.91 17.73 1.44
N ALA A 115 -4.54 16.68 1.95
CA ALA A 115 -5.96 16.66 2.31
C ALA A 115 -6.18 15.74 3.52
N PRO A 116 -7.20 15.97 4.35
CA PRO A 116 -7.67 14.96 5.30
C PRO A 116 -8.20 13.74 4.53
N LEU A 117 -7.86 12.54 4.98
CA LEU A 117 -8.43 11.30 4.45
C LEU A 117 -9.83 11.11 5.06
N SER A 118 -10.86 11.01 4.21
CA SER A 118 -12.22 10.80 4.68
C SER A 118 -12.35 9.44 5.41
N HIS A 119 -13.27 9.34 6.38
CA HIS A 119 -13.53 8.05 7.05
C HIS A 119 -13.95 6.95 6.06
N LYS A 120 -14.65 7.32 5.00
CA LYS A 120 -15.02 6.38 3.92
C LYS A 120 -13.78 5.81 3.22
N ALA A 121 -12.78 6.64 2.94
CA ALA A 121 -11.52 6.23 2.31
C ALA A 121 -10.64 5.42 3.27
N LEU A 122 -10.62 5.81 4.55
CA LEU A 122 -9.95 5.06 5.62
C LEU A 122 -10.53 3.65 5.78
N ALA A 123 -11.86 3.52 5.81
CA ALA A 123 -12.58 2.26 5.97
C ALA A 123 -12.73 1.45 4.68
N PHE A 124 -12.10 1.89 3.58
CA PHE A 124 -12.18 1.24 2.28
C PHE A 124 -11.59 -0.17 2.33
N ASN A 125 -12.38 -1.16 1.89
CA ASN A 125 -12.02 -2.59 1.85
C ASN A 125 -11.47 -3.18 3.17
N MET A 126 -11.82 -2.59 4.32
CA MET A 126 -11.48 -3.16 5.64
C MET A 126 -12.27 -4.43 5.94
N THR A 127 -11.67 -5.33 6.72
CA THR A 127 -12.43 -6.39 7.39
C THR A 127 -13.47 -5.78 8.33
N LYS A 128 -14.51 -6.55 8.67
CA LYS A 128 -15.52 -6.11 9.66
C LYS A 128 -14.87 -5.73 10.99
N GLU A 129 -13.87 -6.49 11.43
CA GLU A 129 -13.14 -6.23 12.67
C GLU A 129 -12.33 -4.94 12.60
N ALA A 130 -11.53 -4.75 11.53
CA ALA A 130 -10.73 -3.53 11.36
C ALA A 130 -11.62 -2.29 11.24
N ARG A 131 -12.76 -2.40 10.55
CA ARG A 131 -13.77 -1.33 10.48
C ARG A 131 -14.34 -1.03 11.87
N GLY A 132 -14.72 -2.04 12.64
CA GLY A 132 -15.24 -1.85 14.00
C GLY A 132 -14.25 -1.13 14.91
N LYS A 133 -12.97 -1.51 14.87
CA LYS A 133 -11.89 -0.83 15.59
C LYS A 133 -11.71 0.63 15.11
N SER A 134 -11.78 0.87 13.81
CA SER A 134 -11.71 2.22 13.25
C SER A 134 -12.91 3.08 13.65
N ASP A 135 -14.13 2.52 13.71
CA ASP A 135 -15.32 3.26 14.13
C ASP A 135 -15.25 3.62 15.62
N GLN A 136 -14.80 2.69 16.47
CA GLN A 136 -14.56 2.95 17.90
C GLN A 136 -13.53 4.06 18.12
N LEU A 137 -12.41 4.01 17.38
CA LEU A 137 -11.39 5.05 17.46
C LEU A 137 -11.94 6.42 17.02
N ARG A 138 -12.72 6.45 15.93
CA ARG A 138 -13.37 7.67 15.46
C ARG A 138 -14.28 8.27 16.53
N ASP A 139 -15.08 7.44 17.19
CA ASP A 139 -16.03 7.89 18.22
C ASP A 139 -15.28 8.43 19.46
N LEU A 140 -14.19 7.78 19.87
CA LEU A 140 -13.30 8.26 20.94
C LEU A 140 -12.66 9.62 20.62
N MET A 141 -12.38 9.89 19.35
CA MET A 141 -11.76 11.13 18.87
C MET A 141 -12.78 12.23 18.52
N GLY A 142 -14.04 12.08 18.89
CA GLY A 142 -15.07 13.11 18.65
C GLY A 142 -15.55 13.16 17.20
N GLY A 143 -15.44 12.05 16.47
CA GLY A 143 -16.05 11.88 15.14
C GLY A 143 -15.08 11.90 13.96
N GLN A 144 -13.78 12.16 14.18
CA GLN A 144 -12.77 12.15 13.13
C GLN A 144 -11.45 11.54 13.59
N ILE A 145 -10.85 10.71 12.74
CA ILE A 145 -9.49 10.20 12.93
C ILE A 145 -8.55 11.11 12.12
N PRO A 146 -7.46 11.64 12.70
CA PRO A 146 -6.56 12.59 12.05
C PRO A 146 -5.63 11.86 11.08
N VAL A 147 -6.19 11.40 9.96
CA VAL A 147 -5.42 10.81 8.87
C VAL A 147 -5.25 11.85 7.78
N THR A 148 -4.02 12.03 7.32
CA THR A 148 -3.68 12.90 6.18
C THR A 148 -3.34 12.07 4.96
N THR A 149 -3.69 12.61 3.79
CA THR A 149 -3.26 12.13 2.48
C THR A 149 -2.40 13.20 1.85
N ASP A 150 -1.15 12.87 1.55
CA ASP A 150 -0.26 13.69 0.75
C ASP A 150 -0.05 13.06 -0.62
N VAL A 151 -0.09 13.87 -1.67
CA VAL A 151 0.19 13.47 -3.05
C VAL A 151 1.22 14.41 -3.64
N TRP A 152 2.28 13.86 -4.22
CA TRP A 152 3.30 14.61 -4.96
C TRP A 152 3.06 14.42 -6.44
N VAL A 153 2.87 15.53 -7.13
CA VAL A 153 2.59 15.58 -8.56
C VAL A 153 3.81 16.17 -9.28
N ASP A 154 4.29 15.51 -10.32
CA ASP A 154 5.38 16.00 -11.16
C ASP A 154 4.92 17.06 -12.17
N GLU A 155 5.86 17.60 -12.96
CA GLU A 155 5.57 18.63 -13.97
C GLU A 155 4.65 18.13 -15.10
N GLU A 156 4.58 16.82 -15.31
CA GLU A 156 3.68 16.18 -16.29
C GLU A 156 2.27 15.94 -15.72
N GLY A 157 2.00 16.31 -14.46
CA GLY A 157 0.71 16.12 -13.83
C GLY A 157 0.48 14.70 -13.29
N ARG A 158 1.54 13.89 -13.15
CA ARG A 158 1.45 12.50 -12.67
C ARG A 158 1.74 12.43 -11.18
N ALA A 159 0.98 11.61 -10.46
CA ALA A 159 1.32 11.29 -9.07
C ALA A 159 2.60 10.42 -9.04
N VAL A 160 3.65 10.91 -8.40
CA VAL A 160 4.95 10.20 -8.26
C VAL A 160 5.22 9.75 -6.83
N ARG A 161 4.47 10.28 -5.86
CA ARG A 161 4.44 9.76 -4.49
C ARG A 161 3.06 9.98 -3.89
N VAL A 162 2.63 9.03 -3.06
CA VAL A 162 1.45 9.14 -2.20
C VAL A 162 1.85 8.71 -0.80
N ARG A 163 1.42 9.47 0.21
CA ARG A 163 1.61 9.13 1.62
C ARG A 163 0.29 9.25 2.37
N LEU A 164 -0.09 8.18 3.06
CA LEU A 164 -1.13 8.23 4.08
C LEU A 164 -0.45 8.20 5.44
N SER A 165 -0.86 9.10 6.34
CA SER A 165 -0.26 9.20 7.67
C SER A 165 -1.35 9.38 8.73
N LEU A 166 -1.32 8.48 9.71
CA LEU A 166 -2.02 8.56 10.99
C LEU A 166 -0.96 8.76 12.07
N ASP A 167 -1.15 9.77 12.90
CA ASP A 167 -0.36 9.94 14.11
C ASP A 167 -1.27 10.41 15.25
N ILE A 168 -1.41 9.54 16.25
CA ILE A 168 -2.11 9.83 17.50
C ILE A 168 -1.06 9.82 18.60
N PRO A 169 -0.62 11.02 19.05
CA PRO A 169 0.45 11.13 20.04
C PRO A 169 0.19 10.26 21.27
N GLY A 170 1.20 9.47 21.64
CA GLY A 170 1.13 8.60 22.81
C GLY A 170 0.31 7.32 22.63
N SER A 171 -0.21 7.04 21.43
CA SER A 171 -1.09 5.88 21.19
C SER A 171 -0.68 5.04 19.97
N VAL A 172 -0.87 5.58 18.76
CA VAL A 172 -0.67 4.80 17.52
C VAL A 172 -0.20 5.70 16.40
N SER A 173 0.77 5.22 15.62
CA SER A 173 1.19 5.83 14.38
C SER A 173 1.19 4.80 13.25
N SER A 174 0.76 5.23 12.07
CA SER A 174 0.82 4.42 10.86
C SER A 174 1.13 5.35 9.69
N THR A 175 2.19 5.06 8.94
CA THR A 175 2.51 5.80 7.72
C THR A 175 2.77 4.83 6.60
N THR A 176 2.05 4.98 5.49
CA THR A 176 2.30 4.23 4.26
C THR A 176 2.66 5.19 3.15
N THR A 177 3.87 5.02 2.59
CA THR A 177 4.38 5.79 1.47
C THR A 177 4.55 4.89 0.25
N LEU A 178 3.88 5.23 -0.85
CA LEU A 178 4.12 4.72 -2.19
C LEU A 178 4.93 5.76 -2.97
N THR A 179 6.05 5.34 -3.57
CA THR A 179 6.78 6.15 -4.54
C THR A 179 6.75 5.39 -5.86
N LEU A 180 6.43 6.11 -6.93
CA LEU A 180 6.33 5.60 -8.29
C LEU A 180 7.48 6.18 -9.11
N SER A 181 8.13 5.31 -9.88
CA SER A 181 9.16 5.64 -10.85
C SER A 181 8.88 4.88 -12.14
N ASP A 182 9.63 5.19 -13.20
CA ASP A 182 9.61 4.40 -14.45
C ASP A 182 8.20 4.32 -15.06
N LEU A 183 7.43 5.41 -14.92
CA LEU A 183 6.05 5.51 -15.40
C LEU A 183 6.01 5.37 -16.92
N GLY A 184 5.09 4.53 -17.40
CA GLY A 184 4.90 4.25 -18.83
C GLY A 184 5.73 3.08 -19.36
N LEU A 185 6.61 2.48 -18.57
CA LEU A 185 7.30 1.25 -18.98
C LEU A 185 6.35 0.03 -18.91
N ALA A 186 6.52 -0.89 -19.85
CA ALA A 186 5.78 -2.13 -19.87
C ALA A 186 6.18 -3.02 -18.67
N VAL A 187 5.17 -3.57 -17.99
CA VAL A 187 5.37 -4.52 -16.88
C VAL A 187 5.14 -5.93 -17.40
N ARG A 188 6.02 -6.85 -16.99
CA ARG A 188 5.88 -8.29 -17.27
C ARG A 188 5.77 -9.02 -15.95
N ILE A 189 4.77 -9.90 -15.85
CA ILE A 189 4.59 -10.78 -14.70
C ILE A 189 4.61 -12.24 -15.18
N THR A 190 5.12 -13.12 -14.34
CA THR A 190 5.00 -14.57 -14.52
C THR A 190 4.05 -15.06 -13.44
N VAL A 191 2.94 -15.69 -13.83
CA VAL A 191 1.96 -16.19 -12.88
C VAL A 191 2.41 -17.58 -12.42
N PRO A 192 2.66 -17.79 -11.12
CA PRO A 192 3.04 -19.11 -10.63
C PRO A 192 1.80 -20.01 -10.59
N THR A 193 1.99 -21.30 -10.83
CA THR A 193 0.97 -22.28 -10.44
C THR A 193 1.07 -22.55 -8.94
N ALA A 194 -0.06 -22.84 -8.31
CA ALA A 194 -0.13 -23.12 -6.88
C ALA A 194 0.58 -24.43 -6.46
N GLU A 195 1.03 -25.23 -7.43
CA GLU A 195 1.78 -26.49 -7.21
C GLU A 195 3.30 -26.33 -7.41
N GLY A 196 3.78 -25.11 -7.69
CA GLY A 196 5.21 -24.83 -7.84
C GLY A 196 5.76 -24.97 -9.27
N SER A 197 4.93 -25.14 -10.29
CA SER A 197 5.32 -24.97 -11.71
C SER A 197 5.03 -23.56 -12.23
N GLU A 198 5.81 -23.06 -13.18
CA GLU A 198 5.67 -21.70 -13.74
C GLU A 198 4.89 -21.73 -15.06
N GLU A 199 3.86 -20.90 -15.22
CA GLU A 199 3.31 -20.55 -16.54
C GLU A 199 3.72 -19.12 -16.88
N SER A 200 4.43 -18.97 -18.00
CA SER A 200 4.80 -17.65 -18.52
C SER A 200 3.81 -17.26 -19.61
N GLU A 201 2.98 -16.25 -19.33
CA GLU A 201 2.14 -15.62 -20.35
C GLU A 201 2.85 -14.40 -20.95
N GLN A 202 3.11 -14.46 -22.25
CA GLN A 202 3.43 -13.27 -23.05
C GLN A 202 2.15 -12.80 -23.74
N PHE A 203 1.71 -11.58 -23.46
CA PHE A 203 0.61 -10.94 -24.18
C PHE A 203 1.15 -10.02 -25.29
N PRO A 204 0.54 -10.04 -26.49
CA PRO A 204 0.93 -9.15 -27.58
C PRO A 204 0.62 -7.69 -27.24
N GLY A 205 1.48 -6.80 -27.73
CA GLY A 205 1.47 -5.36 -27.44
C GLY A 205 0.36 -4.56 -28.11
#